data_AF-A0A485BPD0-F1
#
_entry.id   AF-A0A485BPD0-F1
#
_cell.length_a   1.000
_cell.length_b   1.000
_cell.length_c   1.000
_cell.angle_alpha   90.00
_cell.angle_beta   90.00
_cell.angle_gamma   90.00
#
_symmetry.space_group_name_H-M   'P 1'
#
loop_
_entity.id
_entity.type
_entity.pdbx_description
1 polymer ?
#
loop_
_entity_poly.entity_id
_entity_poly.type
_entity_poly.pdbx_seq_one_letter_code
_entity_poly.pdbx_strand_id
1 'polypeptide(L)'
;MTRSVSRRPAALPYALRLALGGALFALSALAAQADETKPAPPQSPDILLGPLFNDVQSAKLFPDQKTFADAVPNGDPLMILADYRMQKNQASFDLRHFVELNFALPKDNDTYVPPKGQTLRQHIDGLWPVLTRSTVEVEKWDSLLPLPKPYVVPGGRFREVYYWDSYFTMLGLAESGHWDKVADMVANFGHEIDTWGHIPNGNRSYYLSRSQPPFFPFMVELLATHDGDRALKAWLPQMEKEYQYWMEGADALSPGKANKRVVRMEDGALLNRYWDDNDTPRPESWLDDVTTAKNNPNRPATEIYRDLRSAAASGWDFSSRWMDNPQQLGTIRTTSIVPVDLNSLMFRMEKTLARASKAAGDSAKAAQYDALANDRQKALEKYLWNDKEGWYADYDLKSHKVRNQLTAAALFPLYVNAASSERAPKLPPRRSLAC
;
A
#
# COMPACT_ATOMS: atom_id res chain seq x y z
N MET A 1 -2.96 -28.82 90.61
CA MET A 1 -4.32 -28.99 91.15
C MET A 1 -5.26 -28.03 90.43
N THR A 2 -6.41 -28.55 89.98
CA THR A 2 -7.67 -27.86 89.55
C THR A 2 -7.61 -26.83 88.41
N ARG A 3 -7.97 -27.22 87.17
CA ARG A 3 -9.30 -27.11 86.46
C ARG A 3 -9.63 -25.68 85.95
N SER A 4 -9.64 -25.42 84.63
CA SER A 4 -10.79 -25.48 83.66
C SER A 4 -11.76 -24.27 83.83
N VAL A 5 -12.28 -23.53 82.83
CA VAL A 5 -12.54 -23.77 81.40
C VAL A 5 -12.81 -22.44 80.65
N SER A 6 -12.51 -22.50 79.35
CA SER A 6 -12.96 -21.70 78.17
C SER A 6 -14.23 -20.82 78.25
N ARG A 7 -14.17 -19.64 77.61
CA ARG A 7 -15.04 -19.24 76.46
C ARG A 7 -14.54 -17.97 75.75
N ARG A 8 -14.35 -18.06 74.43
CA ARG A 8 -14.29 -16.99 73.39
C ARG A 8 -15.51 -17.21 72.45
N PRO A 9 -15.82 -16.37 71.43
CA PRO A 9 -15.26 -15.10 70.91
C PRO A 9 -16.37 -14.00 70.83
N ALA A 10 -16.33 -12.84 70.15
CA ALA A 10 -15.58 -12.30 69.00
C ALA A 10 -15.74 -10.77 68.88
N ALA A 11 -14.92 -10.19 67.99
CA ALA A 11 -15.04 -8.92 67.25
C ALA A 11 -14.39 -7.63 67.81
N LEU A 12 -13.39 -7.19 67.04
CA LEU A 12 -12.69 -5.88 66.91
C LEU A 12 -13.64 -4.65 66.85
N PRO A 13 -13.16 -3.38 66.74
CA PRO A 13 -11.78 -2.84 66.76
C PRO A 13 -11.61 -1.49 67.53
N TYR A 14 -10.38 -0.99 67.74
CA TYR A 14 -9.98 0.45 67.74
C TYR A 14 -8.45 0.45 68.04
N ALA A 15 -7.60 0.69 67.05
CA ALA A 15 -7.06 1.99 66.62
C ALA A 15 -5.83 2.46 67.41
N LEU A 16 -4.91 3.08 66.66
CA LEU A 16 -3.79 3.92 67.09
C LEU A 16 -2.49 3.20 67.49
N ARG A 17 -1.60 2.94 66.50
CA ARG A 17 -0.14 3.19 66.59
C ARG A 17 0.46 3.25 65.18
N LEU A 18 1.17 4.34 64.88
CA LEU A 18 2.45 4.45 64.14
C LEU A 18 2.51 5.75 63.34
N ALA A 19 3.19 6.74 63.91
CA ALA A 19 3.71 7.90 63.20
C ALA A 19 5.19 8.02 63.59
N LEU A 20 6.10 7.58 62.71
CA LEU A 20 7.52 7.96 62.59
C LEU A 20 8.22 6.91 61.71
N GLY A 21 8.38 7.23 60.42
CA GLY A 21 9.08 6.39 59.45
C GLY A 21 8.54 6.54 58.03
N GLY A 22 8.62 7.75 57.45
CA GLY A 22 8.03 8.00 56.13
C GLY A 22 8.52 9.30 55.52
N ALA A 23 9.84 9.44 55.35
CA ALA A 23 10.42 10.57 54.64
C ALA A 23 11.76 10.15 54.01
N LEU A 24 11.75 9.16 53.10
CA LEU A 24 12.87 8.86 52.19
C LEU A 24 12.55 7.75 51.16
N PHE A 25 11.34 7.67 50.61
CA PHE A 25 11.06 6.85 49.41
C PHE A 25 9.81 7.38 48.69
N ALA A 26 9.92 8.56 48.07
CA ALA A 26 8.93 9.09 47.14
C ALA A 26 9.59 10.04 46.14
N LEU A 27 10.67 9.59 45.52
CA LEU A 27 11.29 10.22 44.35
C LEU A 27 11.59 9.12 43.31
N SER A 28 10.63 8.22 43.08
CA SER A 28 10.50 7.55 41.80
C SER A 28 9.80 8.54 40.87
N ALA A 29 10.59 9.43 40.29
CA ALA A 29 10.16 10.28 39.20
C ALA A 29 9.48 9.39 38.15
N LEU A 30 8.21 9.69 37.86
CA LEU A 30 7.59 9.27 36.62
C LEU A 30 8.45 9.87 35.50
N ALA A 31 9.35 9.07 34.94
CA ALA A 31 9.79 9.27 33.58
C ALA A 31 8.58 8.98 32.70
N ALA A 32 7.68 9.96 32.58
CA ALA A 32 6.80 10.04 31.45
C ALA A 32 7.73 10.14 30.23
N GLN A 33 7.95 9.02 29.56
CA GLN A 33 8.37 9.04 28.17
C GLN A 33 7.30 9.89 27.48
N ALA A 34 7.67 11.12 27.18
CA ALA A 34 7.00 11.87 26.14
C ALA A 34 7.16 11.00 24.89
N ASP A 35 6.12 10.24 24.55
CA ASP A 35 5.92 9.84 23.17
C ASP A 35 5.99 11.15 22.40
N GLU A 36 7.07 11.37 21.66
CA GLU A 36 7.05 12.35 20.60
C GLU A 36 5.85 11.98 19.74
N THR A 37 4.75 12.73 19.90
CA THR A 37 3.55 12.52 19.11
C THR A 37 3.97 12.71 17.66
N LYS A 38 4.18 11.59 16.95
CA LYS A 38 4.45 11.62 15.52
C LYS A 38 3.36 12.49 14.88
N PRO A 39 3.72 13.46 14.02
CA PRO A 39 2.73 14.27 13.34
C PRO A 39 1.71 13.34 12.68
N ALA A 40 0.43 13.69 12.79
CA ALA A 40 -0.62 12.93 12.11
C ALA A 40 -0.30 12.89 10.60
N PRO A 41 -0.57 11.77 9.91
CA PRO A 41 -0.34 11.68 8.48
C PRO A 41 -1.14 12.76 7.74
N PRO A 42 -0.60 13.29 6.62
CA PRO A 42 -1.27 14.33 5.86
C PRO A 42 -2.63 13.84 5.37
N GLN A 43 -3.64 14.70 5.47
CA GLN A 43 -5.00 14.38 5.05
C GLN A 43 -5.11 14.32 3.52
N SER A 44 -5.94 13.40 3.02
CA SER A 44 -6.30 13.35 1.60
C SER A 44 -7.16 14.57 1.22
N PRO A 45 -7.17 15.01 -0.05
CA PRO A 45 -7.87 16.22 -0.47
C PRO A 45 -9.38 16.20 -0.21
N ASP A 46 -10.03 15.05 -0.28
CA ASP A 46 -11.46 14.88 0.00
C ASP A 46 -11.80 15.16 1.48
N ILE A 47 -10.86 14.89 2.40
CA ILE A 47 -11.00 15.22 3.81
C ILE A 47 -10.61 16.67 4.07
N LEU A 48 -9.46 17.09 3.53
CA LEU A 48 -8.89 18.41 3.73
C LEU A 48 -9.80 19.54 3.22
N LEU A 49 -10.41 19.32 2.05
CA LEU A 49 -11.26 20.29 1.35
C LEU A 49 -12.76 19.91 1.41
N GLY A 50 -13.11 18.78 2.04
CA GLY A 50 -14.48 18.40 2.38
C GLY A 50 -15.52 18.67 1.27
N PRO A 51 -16.60 19.42 1.55
CA PRO A 51 -17.64 19.70 0.55
C PRO A 51 -17.15 20.40 -0.71
N LEU A 52 -16.13 21.28 -0.60
CA LEU A 52 -15.58 21.97 -1.78
C LEU A 52 -14.96 20.96 -2.76
N PHE A 53 -14.25 19.95 -2.25
CA PHE A 53 -13.70 18.89 -3.08
C PHE A 53 -14.77 18.16 -3.88
N ASN A 54 -15.83 17.71 -3.17
CA ASN A 54 -16.95 17.04 -3.81
C ASN A 54 -17.60 17.90 -4.90
N ASP A 55 -17.83 19.18 -4.61
CA ASP A 55 -18.54 20.09 -5.52
C ASP A 55 -17.70 20.38 -6.78
N VAL A 56 -16.39 20.58 -6.64
CA VAL A 56 -15.47 20.76 -7.78
C VAL A 56 -15.40 19.51 -8.66
N GLN A 57 -15.24 18.33 -8.05
CA GLN A 57 -15.19 17.06 -8.79
C GLN A 57 -16.53 16.77 -9.50
N SER A 58 -17.65 17.06 -8.85
CA SER A 58 -18.99 16.85 -9.40
C SER A 58 -19.34 17.81 -10.54
N ALA A 59 -18.81 19.05 -10.49
CA ALA A 59 -18.97 20.05 -11.53
C ALA A 59 -18.16 19.76 -12.80
N LYS A 60 -17.25 18.77 -12.78
CA LYS A 60 -16.38 18.40 -13.91
C LYS A 60 -15.63 19.61 -14.49
N LEU A 61 -15.12 20.48 -13.63
CA LEU A 61 -14.38 21.69 -14.06
C LEU A 61 -13.11 21.33 -14.86
N PHE A 62 -12.54 20.15 -14.62
CA PHE A 62 -11.38 19.64 -15.31
C PHE A 62 -11.74 18.29 -15.97
N PRO A 63 -11.18 17.99 -17.16
CA PRO A 63 -11.47 16.74 -17.87
C PRO A 63 -10.91 15.50 -17.16
N ASP A 64 -9.82 15.64 -16.41
CA ASP A 64 -9.24 14.60 -15.55
C ASP A 64 -9.50 14.94 -14.08
N GLN A 65 -10.09 14.01 -13.35
CA GLN A 65 -10.40 14.17 -11.93
C GLN A 65 -9.17 14.25 -11.04
N LYS A 66 -8.02 13.74 -11.51
CA LYS A 66 -6.74 13.86 -10.82
C LYS A 66 -6.19 15.30 -10.83
N THR A 67 -6.63 16.15 -11.76
CA THR A 67 -6.17 17.55 -11.81
C THR A 67 -6.48 18.31 -10.52
N PHE A 68 -7.68 18.16 -9.96
CA PHE A 68 -8.02 18.83 -8.69
C PHE A 68 -7.53 18.07 -7.46
N ALA A 69 -7.35 16.75 -7.54
CA ALA A 69 -6.70 15.98 -6.47
C ALA A 69 -5.22 16.40 -6.26
N ASP A 70 -4.58 16.93 -7.31
CA ASP A 70 -3.21 17.44 -7.29
C ASP A 70 -3.12 18.97 -7.16
N ALA A 71 -4.25 19.65 -6.92
CA ALA A 71 -4.27 21.09 -6.75
C ALA A 71 -3.74 21.47 -5.35
N VAL A 72 -2.90 22.51 -5.29
CA VAL A 72 -2.33 23.00 -4.03
C VAL A 72 -3.13 24.21 -3.55
N PRO A 73 -3.67 24.19 -2.32
CA PRO A 73 -4.33 25.37 -1.74
C PRO A 73 -3.36 26.57 -1.62
N ASN A 74 -3.74 27.74 -2.12
CA ASN A 74 -2.96 28.98 -2.04
C ASN A 74 -2.98 29.61 -0.63
N GLY A 75 -3.81 29.08 0.27
CA GLY A 75 -4.03 29.57 1.62
C GLY A 75 -4.63 28.47 2.50
N ASP A 76 -4.90 28.81 3.77
CA ASP A 76 -5.38 27.82 4.73
C ASP A 76 -6.70 27.16 4.28
N PRO A 77 -6.76 25.83 4.14
CA PRO A 77 -7.97 25.12 3.75
C PRO A 77 -9.18 25.47 4.59
N LEU A 78 -9.03 25.76 5.89
CA LEU A 78 -10.14 26.18 6.74
C LEU A 78 -10.68 27.55 6.34
N MET A 79 -9.82 28.48 5.95
CA MET A 79 -10.20 29.81 5.46
C MET A 79 -10.87 29.71 4.09
N ILE A 80 -10.28 28.94 3.17
CA ILE A 80 -10.87 28.69 1.84
C ILE A 80 -12.26 28.07 1.98
N LEU A 81 -12.44 27.11 2.90
CA LEU A 81 -13.74 26.49 3.15
C LEU A 81 -14.76 27.44 3.79
N ALA A 82 -14.32 28.34 4.66
CA ALA A 82 -15.19 29.38 5.22
C ALA A 82 -15.68 30.34 4.12
N ASP A 83 -14.76 30.83 3.28
CA ASP A 83 -15.07 31.71 2.15
C ASP A 83 -15.99 31.02 1.14
N TYR A 84 -15.72 29.76 0.81
CA TYR A 84 -16.58 28.95 -0.06
C TYR A 84 -18.01 28.86 0.48
N ARG A 85 -18.17 28.59 1.78
CA ARG A 85 -19.50 28.49 2.41
C ARG A 85 -20.27 29.81 2.36
N MET A 86 -19.59 30.94 2.48
CA MET A 86 -20.20 32.27 2.39
C MET A 86 -20.61 32.65 0.98
N GLN A 87 -19.87 32.18 -0.03
CA GLN A 87 -20.08 32.58 -1.42
C GLN A 87 -20.96 31.61 -2.22
N LYS A 88 -20.94 30.30 -1.95
CA LYS A 88 -21.52 29.27 -2.83
C LYS A 88 -23.02 29.40 -3.16
N ASN A 89 -23.78 30.07 -2.30
CA ASN A 89 -25.23 30.28 -2.48
C ASN A 89 -25.57 31.68 -3.03
N GLN A 90 -24.56 32.51 -3.32
CA GLN A 90 -24.75 33.83 -3.90
C GLN A 90 -25.01 33.71 -5.41
N ALA A 91 -25.92 34.54 -5.94
CA ALA A 91 -26.33 34.47 -7.34
C ALA A 91 -25.18 34.71 -8.34
N SER A 92 -24.14 35.43 -7.93
CA SER A 92 -22.96 35.75 -8.74
C SER A 92 -21.80 34.77 -8.56
N PHE A 93 -21.96 33.69 -7.79
CA PHE A 93 -20.88 32.76 -7.51
C PHE A 93 -20.52 31.93 -8.74
N ASP A 94 -19.23 31.92 -9.10
CA ASP A 94 -18.65 31.06 -10.13
C ASP A 94 -17.59 30.14 -9.50
N LEU A 95 -17.87 28.83 -9.50
CA LEU A 95 -17.00 27.85 -8.86
C LEU A 95 -15.63 27.74 -9.56
N ARG A 96 -15.58 27.94 -10.88
CA ARG A 96 -14.31 27.88 -11.64
C ARG A 96 -13.38 29.02 -11.23
N HIS A 97 -13.89 30.25 -11.22
CA HIS A 97 -13.14 31.43 -10.79
C HIS A 97 -12.70 31.31 -9.33
N PHE A 98 -13.57 30.77 -8.45
CA PHE A 98 -13.20 30.49 -7.07
C PHE A 98 -12.02 29.52 -6.98
N VAL A 99 -12.02 28.44 -7.76
CA VAL A 99 -10.92 27.48 -7.80
C VAL A 99 -9.63 28.12 -8.33
N GLU A 100 -9.69 28.85 -9.44
CA GLU A 100 -8.53 29.50 -10.06
C GLU A 100 -7.86 30.54 -9.14
N LEU A 101 -8.64 31.20 -8.27
CA LEU A 101 -8.12 32.14 -7.28
C LEU A 101 -7.47 31.44 -6.08
N ASN A 102 -8.06 30.34 -5.60
CA ASN A 102 -7.69 29.72 -4.33
C ASN A 102 -6.73 28.53 -4.46
N PHE A 103 -6.46 28.03 -5.67
CA PHE A 103 -5.62 26.86 -5.87
C PHE A 103 -4.61 27.04 -7.00
N ALA A 104 -3.38 26.60 -6.77
CA ALA A 104 -2.41 26.36 -7.82
C ALA A 104 -2.70 25.00 -8.47
N LEU A 105 -3.16 25.04 -9.71
CA LEU A 105 -3.38 23.83 -10.50
C LEU A 105 -2.04 23.30 -11.05
N PRO A 106 -1.90 21.98 -11.19
CA PRO A 106 -0.67 21.41 -11.67
C PRO A 106 -0.47 21.73 -13.15
N LYS A 107 0.76 22.04 -13.54
CA LYS A 107 1.12 22.44 -14.90
C LYS A 107 1.20 21.23 -15.82
N ASP A 108 0.90 21.44 -17.10
CA ASP A 108 1.20 20.47 -18.15
C ASP A 108 2.72 20.36 -18.33
N ASN A 109 3.19 19.15 -18.63
CA ASN A 109 4.60 18.95 -18.98
C ASN A 109 4.86 19.45 -20.41
N ASP A 110 6.05 19.99 -20.64
CA ASP A 110 6.48 20.35 -21.99
C ASP A 110 6.45 19.12 -22.92
N THR A 111 5.98 19.32 -24.15
CA THR A 111 5.98 18.27 -25.18
C THR A 111 7.41 17.92 -25.55
N TYR A 112 7.87 16.73 -25.16
CA TYR A 112 9.16 16.21 -25.61
C TYR A 112 9.06 15.72 -27.06
N VAL A 113 9.85 16.32 -27.95
CA VAL A 113 9.96 15.90 -29.35
C VAL A 113 11.35 15.28 -29.57
N PRO A 114 11.44 13.97 -29.88
CA PRO A 114 12.72 13.35 -30.15
C PRO A 114 13.39 13.95 -31.40
N PRO A 115 14.72 14.21 -31.38
CA PRO A 115 15.44 14.65 -32.57
C PRO A 115 15.31 13.66 -33.75
N LYS A 116 15.33 14.19 -34.98
CA LYS A 116 15.27 13.35 -36.19
C LYS A 116 16.43 12.36 -36.22
N GLY A 117 16.12 11.07 -36.37
CA GLY A 117 17.13 10.00 -36.45
C GLY A 117 17.59 9.45 -35.10
N GLN A 118 17.00 9.88 -33.97
CA GLN A 118 17.27 9.30 -32.65
C GLN A 118 16.85 7.81 -32.63
N THR A 119 17.75 6.93 -32.20
CA THR A 119 17.42 5.50 -32.02
C THR A 119 16.52 5.29 -30.79
N LEU A 120 15.85 4.14 -30.71
CA LEU A 120 15.01 3.79 -29.55
C LEU A 120 15.79 3.85 -28.23
N ARG A 121 17.02 3.32 -28.20
CA ARG A 121 17.87 3.34 -27.00
C ARG A 121 18.23 4.77 -26.59
N GLN A 122 18.70 5.58 -27.54
CA GLN A 122 19.01 7.00 -27.26
C GLN A 122 17.79 7.79 -26.81
N HIS A 123 16.60 7.45 -27.31
CA HIS A 123 15.35 8.06 -26.88
C HIS A 123 15.03 7.72 -25.43
N ILE A 124 15.11 6.45 -25.05
CA ILE A 124 14.88 5.99 -23.67
C ILE A 124 15.90 6.64 -22.71
N ASP A 125 17.19 6.57 -23.04
CA ASP A 125 18.26 7.15 -22.20
C ASP A 125 18.07 8.67 -22.03
N GLY A 126 17.66 9.35 -23.10
CA GLY A 126 17.36 10.78 -23.10
C GLY A 126 16.10 11.18 -22.31
N LEU A 127 15.20 10.23 -22.03
CA LEU A 127 13.97 10.49 -21.28
C LEU A 127 14.17 10.39 -19.76
N TRP A 128 15.22 9.75 -19.25
CA TRP A 128 15.43 9.65 -17.80
C TRP A 128 15.44 11.01 -17.09
N PRO A 129 16.16 12.04 -17.58
CA PRO A 129 16.10 13.37 -16.97
C PRO A 129 14.71 14.02 -17.09
N VAL A 130 14.01 13.82 -18.22
CA VAL A 130 12.66 14.36 -18.47
C VAL A 130 11.64 13.79 -17.50
N LEU A 131 11.80 12.52 -17.13
CA LEU A 131 10.92 11.79 -16.21
C LEU A 131 11.38 11.88 -14.75
N THR A 132 12.54 12.48 -14.47
CA THR A 132 13.03 12.64 -13.09
C THR A 132 12.34 13.82 -12.43
N ARG A 133 11.94 13.65 -11.17
CA ARG A 133 11.43 14.71 -10.28
C ARG A 133 12.26 14.72 -9.00
N SER A 134 12.27 15.86 -8.32
CA SER A 134 12.88 16.01 -7.00
C SER A 134 12.01 16.91 -6.15
N THR A 135 11.48 16.37 -5.06
CA THR A 135 10.52 17.03 -4.16
C THR A 135 10.93 16.77 -2.71
N VAL A 136 12.13 17.23 -2.35
CA VAL A 136 12.66 17.13 -0.97
C VAL A 136 11.78 17.92 -0.01
N GLU A 137 11.25 19.04 -0.48
CA GLU A 137 10.23 19.84 0.17
C GLU A 137 9.02 19.96 -0.77
N VAL A 138 7.84 20.10 -0.18
CA VAL A 138 6.58 20.31 -0.89
C VAL A 138 5.87 21.50 -0.27
N GLU A 139 5.06 22.19 -1.06
CA GLU A 139 4.25 23.30 -0.57
C GLU A 139 3.29 22.83 0.53
N LYS A 140 2.97 23.74 1.46
CA LYS A 140 2.03 23.42 2.53
C LYS A 140 0.69 23.01 1.93
N TRP A 141 0.14 21.88 2.41
CA TRP A 141 -1.12 21.30 1.92
C TRP A 141 -1.09 20.72 0.51
N ASP A 142 0.07 20.62 -0.15
CA ASP A 142 0.19 19.80 -1.35
C ASP A 142 -0.20 18.35 -1.03
N SER A 143 -0.89 17.70 -1.96
CA SER A 143 -1.14 16.27 -1.84
C SER A 143 0.12 15.45 -2.12
N LEU A 144 1.13 16.01 -2.78
CA LEU A 144 2.43 15.35 -2.99
C LEU A 144 3.18 15.18 -1.66
N LEU A 145 3.74 13.99 -1.45
CA LEU A 145 4.51 13.66 -0.26
C LEU A 145 6.00 13.84 -0.55
N PRO A 146 6.78 14.45 0.36
CA PRO A 146 8.19 14.70 0.13
C PRO A 146 8.99 13.40 0.07
N LEU A 147 10.05 13.38 -0.74
CA LEU A 147 10.98 12.26 -0.85
C LEU A 147 12.43 12.76 -0.76
N PRO A 148 13.32 12.06 -0.03
CA PRO A 148 14.66 12.56 0.26
C PRO A 148 15.59 12.58 -0.96
N LYS A 149 15.28 11.81 -2.02
CA LYS A 149 16.09 11.68 -3.23
C LYS A 149 15.27 11.91 -4.49
N PRO A 150 15.91 12.26 -5.63
CA PRO A 150 15.23 12.27 -6.92
C PRO A 150 14.64 10.90 -7.28
N TYR A 151 13.56 10.90 -8.06
CA TYR A 151 12.87 9.69 -8.48
C TYR A 151 12.36 9.82 -9.91
N VAL A 152 12.13 8.70 -10.60
CA VAL A 152 11.59 8.67 -11.95
C VAL A 152 10.08 8.43 -11.88
N VAL A 153 9.29 9.20 -12.63
CA VAL A 153 7.84 9.03 -12.74
C VAL A 153 7.47 8.30 -14.05
N PRO A 154 6.30 7.64 -14.14
CA PRO A 154 5.87 6.97 -15.38
C PRO A 154 5.68 7.93 -16.57
N GLY A 155 5.24 9.16 -16.31
CA GLY A 155 5.04 10.22 -17.31
C GLY A 155 3.57 10.56 -17.57
N GLY A 156 3.34 11.68 -18.28
CA GLY A 156 1.99 12.20 -18.55
C GLY A 156 1.28 12.67 -17.27
N ARG A 157 0.08 12.14 -17.00
CA ARG A 157 -0.72 12.47 -15.79
C ARG A 157 -0.12 11.90 -14.49
N PHE A 158 0.77 10.91 -14.60
CA PHE A 158 1.47 10.27 -13.51
C PHE A 158 2.73 11.08 -13.19
N ARG A 159 2.59 11.97 -12.19
CA ARG A 159 3.58 13.00 -11.84
C ARG A 159 4.14 12.84 -10.43
N GLU A 160 3.91 11.65 -9.87
CA GLU A 160 4.40 11.14 -8.60
C GLU A 160 5.12 9.81 -8.88
N VAL A 161 5.96 9.36 -7.95
CA VAL A 161 6.54 8.00 -8.02
C VAL A 161 5.40 6.99 -7.85
N TYR A 162 5.49 5.86 -8.54
CA TYR A 162 4.60 4.71 -8.35
C TYR A 162 5.41 3.50 -7.94
N TYR A 163 4.90 2.72 -7.00
CA TYR A 163 5.67 1.67 -6.34
C TYR A 163 6.15 0.59 -7.32
N TRP A 164 5.26 -0.20 -7.92
CA TRP A 164 5.68 -1.36 -8.72
C TRP A 164 6.31 -0.95 -10.07
N ASP A 165 5.85 0.15 -10.68
CA ASP A 165 6.42 0.73 -11.91
C ASP A 165 7.92 0.98 -11.73
N SER A 166 8.29 1.53 -10.58
CA SER A 166 9.66 1.90 -10.28
C SER A 166 10.61 0.71 -10.32
N TYR A 167 10.18 -0.50 -9.97
CA TYR A 167 11.05 -1.67 -10.09
C TYR A 167 11.42 -1.94 -11.56
N PHE A 168 10.44 -1.90 -12.46
CA PHE A 168 10.69 -2.12 -13.89
C PHE A 168 11.49 -0.96 -14.50
N THR A 169 11.27 0.27 -14.05
CA THR A 169 12.10 1.42 -14.42
C THR A 169 13.54 1.26 -13.91
N MET A 170 13.73 0.78 -12.67
CA MET A 170 15.05 0.52 -12.09
C MET A 170 15.83 -0.53 -12.86
N LEU A 171 15.18 -1.56 -13.42
CA LEU A 171 15.85 -2.51 -14.31
C LEU A 171 16.44 -1.80 -15.54
N GLY A 172 15.70 -0.87 -16.14
CA GLY A 172 16.19 -0.06 -17.27
C GLY A 172 17.31 0.91 -16.88
N LEU A 173 17.20 1.55 -15.72
CA LEU A 173 18.25 2.42 -15.17
C LEU A 173 19.53 1.64 -14.87
N ALA A 174 19.41 0.45 -14.27
CA ALA A 174 20.55 -0.44 -14.03
C ALA A 174 21.23 -0.87 -15.34
N GLU A 175 20.45 -1.25 -16.36
CA GLU A 175 20.97 -1.65 -17.68
C GLU A 175 21.73 -0.51 -18.37
N SER A 176 21.27 0.73 -18.19
CA SER A 176 21.91 1.95 -18.72
C SER A 176 22.98 2.55 -17.79
N GLY A 177 23.33 1.86 -16.69
CA GLY A 177 24.43 2.24 -15.79
C GLY A 177 24.10 3.31 -14.74
N HIS A 178 22.84 3.70 -14.60
CA HIS A 178 22.35 4.68 -13.63
C HIS A 178 22.11 4.08 -12.23
N TRP A 179 23.13 3.42 -11.67
CA TRP A 179 23.05 2.80 -10.34
C TRP A 179 22.87 3.82 -9.21
N ASP A 180 23.29 5.07 -9.41
CA ASP A 180 22.96 6.20 -8.53
C ASP A 180 21.45 6.34 -8.35
N LYS A 181 20.68 6.27 -9.45
CA LYS A 181 19.22 6.42 -9.44
C LYS A 181 18.50 5.20 -8.89
N VAL A 182 19.05 4.02 -9.12
CA VAL A 182 18.58 2.78 -8.50
C VAL A 182 18.70 2.90 -6.97
N ALA A 183 19.86 3.30 -6.47
CA ALA A 183 20.08 3.49 -5.03
C ALA A 183 19.19 4.60 -4.44
N ASP A 184 19.01 5.72 -5.14
CA ASP A 184 18.12 6.81 -4.74
C ASP A 184 16.66 6.35 -4.62
N MET A 185 16.16 5.55 -5.57
CA MET A 185 14.80 5.01 -5.50
C MET A 185 14.62 4.00 -4.37
N VAL A 186 15.59 3.11 -4.13
CA VAL A 186 15.54 2.23 -2.94
C VAL A 186 15.50 3.06 -1.66
N ALA A 187 16.29 4.14 -1.58
CA ALA A 187 16.29 5.02 -0.42
C ALA A 187 14.96 5.75 -0.20
N ASN A 188 14.32 6.21 -1.28
CA ASN A 188 12.99 6.80 -1.22
C ASN A 188 11.94 5.82 -0.70
N PHE A 189 11.91 4.59 -1.21
CA PHE A 189 10.95 3.58 -0.76
C PHE A 189 11.21 3.13 0.69
N GLY A 190 12.48 3.00 1.09
CA GLY A 190 12.83 2.77 2.49
C GLY A 190 12.35 3.90 3.41
N HIS A 191 12.47 5.16 2.96
CA HIS A 191 11.94 6.31 3.68
C HIS A 191 10.40 6.28 3.80
N GLU A 192 9.67 5.90 2.75
CA GLU A 192 8.21 5.77 2.81
C GLU A 192 7.78 4.68 3.80
N ILE A 193 8.46 3.53 3.80
CA ILE A 193 8.24 2.47 4.80
C ILE A 193 8.45 3.01 6.21
N ASP A 194 9.53 3.76 6.44
CA ASP A 194 9.81 4.26 7.78
C ASP A 194 8.84 5.35 8.25
N THR A 195 8.36 6.16 7.32
CA THR A 195 7.48 7.31 7.58
C THR A 195 6.02 6.89 7.70
N TRP A 196 5.53 6.05 6.78
CA TRP A 196 4.11 5.71 6.63
C TRP A 196 3.79 4.26 7.03
N GLY A 197 4.80 3.46 7.37
CA GLY A 197 4.65 2.05 7.73
C GLY A 197 4.55 1.10 6.53
N HIS A 198 4.43 1.64 5.32
CA HIS A 198 4.37 0.91 4.05
C HIS A 198 4.71 1.85 2.89
N ILE A 199 4.92 1.29 1.69
CA ILE A 199 5.06 2.08 0.47
C ILE A 199 3.65 2.36 -0.06
N PRO A 200 3.19 3.61 -0.13
CA PRO A 200 1.89 3.94 -0.72
C PRO A 200 1.89 3.63 -2.22
N ASN A 201 0.71 3.55 -2.84
CA ASN A 201 0.57 3.33 -4.30
C ASN A 201 1.46 4.29 -5.13
N GLY A 202 1.50 5.55 -4.71
CA GLY A 202 2.50 6.53 -5.09
C GLY A 202 2.62 7.61 -4.01
N ASN A 203 3.57 8.54 -4.13
CA ASN A 203 3.85 9.54 -3.09
C ASN A 203 2.81 10.69 -3.05
N ARG A 204 1.53 10.37 -2.89
CA ARG A 204 0.40 11.30 -2.73
C ARG A 204 -0.40 10.98 -1.46
N SER A 205 -0.94 11.98 -0.78
CA SER A 205 -1.73 11.79 0.45
C SER A 205 -2.96 10.92 0.25
N TYR A 206 -3.62 11.02 -0.92
CA TYR A 206 -4.76 10.16 -1.28
C TYR A 206 -4.38 8.71 -1.64
N TYR A 207 -3.09 8.38 -1.64
CA TYR A 207 -2.58 7.02 -1.79
C TYR A 207 -2.11 6.39 -0.47
N LEU A 208 -2.03 7.13 0.64
CA LEU A 208 -1.62 6.58 1.95
C LEU A 208 -2.56 5.48 2.49
N SER A 209 -3.76 5.33 1.93
CA SER A 209 -4.70 4.28 2.33
C SER A 209 -4.38 2.91 1.74
N ARG A 210 -3.43 2.80 0.80
CA ARG A 210 -3.09 1.55 0.13
C ARG A 210 -1.65 1.52 -0.39
N SER A 211 -1.14 0.31 -0.55
CA SER A 211 0.11 0.06 -1.26
C SER A 211 -0.13 -0.25 -2.75
N GLN A 212 0.81 -0.98 -3.35
CA GLN A 212 0.81 -1.56 -4.68
C GLN A 212 1.48 -2.95 -4.63
N PRO A 213 1.61 -3.72 -5.73
CA PRO A 213 2.33 -5.00 -5.72
C PRO A 213 3.73 -4.88 -5.08
N PRO A 214 4.09 -5.72 -4.08
CA PRO A 214 5.26 -5.46 -3.24
C PRO A 214 6.58 -5.85 -3.91
N PHE A 215 7.19 -4.89 -4.61
CA PHE A 215 8.45 -5.07 -5.33
C PHE A 215 9.70 -4.57 -4.60
N PHE A 216 9.60 -3.98 -3.41
CA PHE A 216 10.76 -3.49 -2.66
C PHE A 216 11.83 -4.57 -2.38
N PRO A 217 11.47 -5.83 -2.04
CA PRO A 217 12.48 -6.89 -1.95
C PRO A 217 13.24 -7.13 -3.27
N PHE A 218 12.56 -7.00 -4.41
CA PHE A 218 13.19 -7.14 -5.73
C PHE A 218 14.09 -5.93 -6.06
N MET A 219 13.67 -4.73 -5.67
CA MET A 219 14.47 -3.50 -5.78
C MET A 219 15.77 -3.61 -4.97
N VAL A 220 15.68 -4.12 -3.74
CA VAL A 220 16.86 -4.37 -2.90
C VAL A 220 17.73 -5.48 -3.48
N GLU A 221 17.14 -6.56 -4.00
CA GLU A 221 17.91 -7.61 -4.67
C GLU A 221 18.62 -7.11 -5.93
N LEU A 222 17.97 -6.26 -6.73
CA LEU A 222 18.58 -5.59 -7.88
C LEU A 222 19.78 -4.75 -7.44
N LEU A 223 19.63 -3.89 -6.43
CA LEU A 223 20.74 -3.12 -5.88
C LEU A 223 21.86 -4.02 -5.36
N ALA A 224 21.53 -5.16 -4.74
CA ALA A 224 22.49 -6.14 -4.26
C ALA A 224 23.28 -6.84 -5.39
N THR A 225 22.80 -6.83 -6.64
CA THR A 225 23.61 -7.29 -7.79
C THR A 225 24.81 -6.38 -8.07
N HIS A 226 24.73 -5.11 -7.65
CA HIS A 226 25.80 -4.12 -7.77
C HIS A 226 26.60 -4.00 -6.47
N ASP A 227 25.91 -3.86 -5.33
CA ASP A 227 26.52 -3.57 -4.02
C ASP A 227 26.81 -4.81 -3.15
N GLY A 228 26.43 -5.99 -3.64
CA GLY A 228 26.51 -7.25 -2.90
C GLY A 228 25.58 -7.30 -1.69
N ASP A 229 25.86 -8.22 -0.77
CA ASP A 229 25.04 -8.46 0.43
C ASP A 229 24.97 -7.27 1.39
N ARG A 230 25.75 -6.20 1.16
CA ARG A 230 25.63 -4.96 1.93
C ARG A 230 24.26 -4.30 1.75
N ALA A 231 23.73 -4.29 0.51
CA ALA A 231 22.40 -3.75 0.25
C ALA A 231 21.31 -4.54 0.98
N LEU A 232 21.38 -5.88 0.94
CA LEU A 232 20.43 -6.75 1.66
C LEU A 232 20.41 -6.47 3.17
N LYS A 233 21.60 -6.32 3.79
CA LYS A 233 21.72 -5.98 5.21
C LYS A 233 21.19 -4.59 5.53
N ALA A 234 21.53 -3.60 4.69
CA ALA A 234 21.14 -2.21 4.92
C ALA A 234 19.62 -2.03 4.92
N TRP A 235 18.92 -2.74 4.05
CA TRP A 235 17.48 -2.60 3.85
C TRP A 235 16.64 -3.72 4.51
N LEU A 236 17.27 -4.65 5.24
CA LEU A 236 16.56 -5.69 5.99
C LEU A 236 15.48 -5.10 6.93
N PRO A 237 15.74 -4.04 7.73
CA PRO A 237 14.72 -3.50 8.62
C PRO A 237 13.47 -3.00 7.90
N GLN A 238 13.62 -2.35 6.75
CA GLN A 238 12.51 -1.85 5.95
C GLN A 238 11.76 -3.00 5.26
N MET A 239 12.45 -4.02 4.75
CA MET A 239 11.79 -5.21 4.22
C MET A 239 10.98 -5.94 5.30
N GLU A 240 11.50 -6.04 6.53
CA GLU A 240 10.78 -6.63 7.66
C GLU A 240 9.53 -5.82 8.01
N LYS A 241 9.65 -4.48 8.04
CA LYS A 241 8.54 -3.59 8.35
C LYS A 241 7.44 -3.64 7.28
N GLU A 242 7.80 -3.69 6.00
CA GLU A 242 6.83 -3.88 4.92
C GLU A 242 6.13 -5.24 5.02
N TYR A 243 6.87 -6.31 5.34
CA TYR A 243 6.26 -7.62 5.60
C TYR A 243 5.23 -7.56 6.73
N GLN A 244 5.51 -6.83 7.82
CA GLN A 244 4.55 -6.65 8.91
C GLN A 244 3.29 -5.88 8.47
N TYR A 245 3.41 -4.91 7.56
CA TYR A 245 2.24 -4.24 6.98
C TYR A 245 1.34 -5.22 6.20
N TRP A 246 1.95 -6.10 5.39
CA TRP A 246 1.21 -7.11 4.65
C TRP A 246 0.58 -8.17 5.55
N MET A 247 1.27 -8.53 6.64
CA MET A 247 0.84 -9.56 7.60
C MET A 247 0.04 -9.00 8.80
N GLU A 248 -0.35 -7.72 8.75
CA GLU A 248 -1.03 -7.04 9.85
C GLU A 248 -2.32 -7.78 10.27
N GLY A 249 -2.35 -8.22 11.52
CA GLY A 249 -3.50 -8.92 12.12
C GLY A 249 -3.54 -10.43 11.87
N ALA A 250 -2.50 -11.04 11.29
CA ALA A 250 -2.45 -12.47 11.02
C ALA A 250 -2.58 -13.34 12.28
N ASP A 251 -1.89 -13.00 13.37
CA ASP A 251 -1.80 -13.82 14.58
C ASP A 251 -3.15 -14.03 15.28
N ALA A 252 -4.03 -13.02 15.25
CA ALA A 252 -5.35 -13.08 15.87
C ALA A 252 -6.46 -13.57 14.92
N LEU A 253 -6.11 -13.88 13.66
CA LEU A 253 -7.10 -14.22 12.63
C LEU A 253 -7.52 -15.68 12.74
N SER A 254 -8.81 -15.96 12.90
CA SER A 254 -9.34 -17.33 12.88
C SER A 254 -9.36 -17.93 11.46
N PRO A 255 -9.29 -19.26 11.29
CA PRO A 255 -9.47 -19.91 9.99
C PRO A 255 -10.78 -19.51 9.29
N GLY A 256 -10.75 -19.42 7.96
CA GLY A 256 -11.89 -19.01 7.14
C GLY A 256 -12.20 -17.51 7.19
N LYS A 257 -11.33 -16.70 7.80
CA LYS A 257 -11.52 -15.24 7.94
C LYS A 257 -10.44 -14.45 7.21
N ALA A 258 -10.76 -13.21 6.90
CA ALA A 258 -9.84 -12.23 6.36
C ALA A 258 -9.85 -10.97 7.24
N ASN A 259 -8.69 -10.37 7.41
CA ASN A 259 -8.53 -9.07 8.07
C ASN A 259 -7.52 -8.25 7.25
N LYS A 260 -7.94 -7.06 6.81
CA LYS A 260 -7.14 -6.20 5.95
C LYS A 260 -6.56 -7.00 4.75
N ARG A 261 -5.23 -7.06 4.66
CA ARG A 261 -4.43 -7.71 3.61
C ARG A 261 -4.20 -9.20 3.84
N VAL A 262 -4.65 -9.76 4.95
CA VAL A 262 -4.41 -11.17 5.34
C VAL A 262 -5.68 -11.99 5.19
N VAL A 263 -5.53 -13.21 4.68
CA VAL A 263 -6.56 -14.24 4.61
C VAL A 263 -6.02 -15.50 5.27
N ARG A 264 -6.73 -16.01 6.28
CA ARG A 264 -6.46 -17.33 6.84
C ARG A 264 -7.43 -18.33 6.24
N MET A 265 -6.91 -19.25 5.45
CA MET A 265 -7.66 -20.33 4.82
C MET A 265 -8.25 -21.28 5.88
N GLU A 266 -9.23 -22.10 5.50
CA GLU A 266 -9.91 -23.05 6.41
C GLU A 266 -8.95 -24.04 7.08
N ASP A 267 -7.86 -24.42 6.39
CA ASP A 267 -6.83 -25.31 6.93
C ASP A 267 -5.76 -24.59 7.77
N GLY A 268 -5.92 -23.28 7.98
CA GLY A 268 -5.01 -22.44 8.72
C GLY A 268 -3.89 -21.79 7.89
N ALA A 269 -3.74 -22.14 6.60
CA ALA A 269 -2.76 -21.52 5.72
C ALA A 269 -2.98 -20.00 5.61
N LEU A 270 -1.90 -19.23 5.55
CA LEU A 270 -1.96 -17.78 5.43
C LEU A 270 -1.61 -17.35 4.00
N LEU A 271 -2.48 -16.53 3.42
CA LEU A 271 -2.29 -15.87 2.14
C LEU A 271 -2.63 -14.38 2.29
N ASN A 272 -2.32 -13.59 1.27
CA ASN A 272 -2.61 -12.16 1.23
C ASN A 272 -3.62 -11.82 0.14
N ARG A 273 -4.33 -10.71 0.33
CA ARG A 273 -5.20 -10.07 -0.66
C ARG A 273 -4.88 -8.58 -0.75
N TYR A 274 -5.19 -7.96 -1.88
CA TYR A 274 -5.16 -6.51 -1.97
C TYR A 274 -6.32 -5.91 -1.16
N TRP A 275 -6.02 -4.83 -0.45
CA TRP A 275 -6.95 -4.14 0.44
C TRP A 275 -6.49 -2.70 0.62
N ASP A 276 -7.39 -1.76 0.37
CA ASP A 276 -7.26 -0.35 0.75
C ASP A 276 -7.97 -0.11 2.09
N ASP A 277 -7.42 0.72 2.97
CA ASP A 277 -7.94 1.01 4.31
C ASP A 277 -9.13 1.98 4.35
N ASN A 278 -9.47 2.63 3.23
CA ASN A 278 -10.67 3.45 3.03
C ASN A 278 -11.74 2.76 2.16
N ASP A 279 -13.00 3.11 2.38
CA ASP A 279 -14.19 2.69 1.59
C ASP A 279 -14.99 3.88 1.04
N THR A 280 -14.32 4.99 0.77
CA THR A 280 -14.90 6.18 0.10
C THR A 280 -14.51 6.21 -1.39
N PRO A 281 -15.10 7.06 -2.24
CA PRO A 281 -14.61 7.24 -3.60
C PRO A 281 -13.13 7.68 -3.62
N ARG A 282 -12.36 7.27 -4.64
CA ARG A 282 -10.97 7.71 -4.83
C ARG A 282 -10.90 9.20 -5.19
N PRO A 283 -10.12 10.04 -4.50
CA PRO A 283 -10.03 11.47 -4.83
C PRO A 283 -9.66 11.75 -6.29
N GLU A 284 -8.74 10.97 -6.85
CA GLU A 284 -8.25 11.05 -8.23
C GLU A 284 -9.22 10.48 -9.28
N SER A 285 -10.36 9.90 -8.87
CA SER A 285 -11.40 9.30 -9.73
C SER A 285 -12.78 9.38 -9.08
N TRP A 286 -13.05 10.48 -8.37
CA TRP A 286 -14.17 10.66 -7.45
C TRP A 286 -15.54 10.35 -8.05
N LEU A 287 -15.88 11.02 -9.15
CA LEU A 287 -17.17 10.90 -9.82
C LEU A 287 -17.30 9.58 -10.57
N ASP A 288 -16.20 9.05 -11.11
CA ASP A 288 -16.21 7.74 -11.76
C ASP A 288 -16.56 6.63 -10.76
N ASP A 289 -15.97 6.68 -9.56
CA ASP A 289 -16.28 5.77 -8.47
C ASP A 289 -17.73 5.96 -8.00
N VAL A 290 -18.15 7.21 -7.73
CA VAL A 290 -19.54 7.53 -7.33
C VAL A 290 -20.55 7.00 -8.36
N THR A 291 -20.28 7.20 -9.65
CA THR A 291 -21.15 6.75 -10.74
C THR A 291 -21.17 5.23 -10.81
N THR A 292 -20.02 4.56 -10.65
CA THR A 292 -19.92 3.10 -10.64
C THR A 292 -20.77 2.49 -9.52
N ALA A 293 -20.69 3.04 -8.30
CA ALA A 293 -21.50 2.58 -7.18
C ALA A 293 -22.99 2.87 -7.38
N LYS A 294 -23.33 4.07 -7.87
CA LYS A 294 -24.72 4.47 -8.16
C LYS A 294 -25.38 3.54 -9.20
N ASN A 295 -24.62 3.08 -10.18
CA ASN A 295 -25.11 2.18 -11.24
C ASN A 295 -25.24 0.71 -10.79
N ASN A 296 -24.86 0.37 -9.55
CA ASN A 296 -25.03 -0.97 -8.99
C ASN A 296 -25.65 -0.93 -7.58
N PRO A 297 -26.93 -0.53 -7.45
CA PRO A 297 -27.59 -0.29 -6.16
C PRO A 297 -27.81 -1.57 -5.34
N ASN A 298 -27.61 -2.75 -5.92
CA ASN A 298 -27.76 -4.04 -5.24
C ASN A 298 -26.58 -4.37 -4.31
N ARG A 299 -25.53 -3.54 -4.29
CA ARG A 299 -24.40 -3.67 -3.38
C ARG A 299 -24.23 -2.38 -2.58
N PRO A 300 -23.80 -2.45 -1.32
CA PRO A 300 -23.42 -1.26 -0.57
C PRO A 300 -22.33 -0.49 -1.32
N ALA A 301 -22.51 0.83 -1.46
CA ALA A 301 -21.56 1.68 -2.18
C ALA A 301 -20.13 1.58 -1.60
N THR A 302 -20.02 1.48 -0.27
CA THR A 302 -18.75 1.31 0.45
C THR A 302 -18.01 0.02 0.08
N GLU A 303 -18.71 -1.08 -0.18
CA GLU A 303 -18.07 -2.31 -0.68
C GLU A 303 -17.52 -2.11 -2.09
N ILE A 304 -18.27 -1.45 -2.97
CA ILE A 304 -17.82 -1.14 -4.33
C ILE A 304 -16.59 -0.23 -4.27
N TYR A 305 -16.63 0.83 -3.47
CA TYR A 305 -15.49 1.75 -3.28
C TYR A 305 -14.25 1.02 -2.75
N ARG A 306 -14.42 0.15 -1.73
CA ARG A 306 -13.32 -0.68 -1.20
C ARG A 306 -12.71 -1.57 -2.29
N ASP A 307 -13.54 -2.21 -3.11
CA ASP A 307 -13.07 -3.10 -4.19
C ASP A 307 -12.41 -2.34 -5.35
N LEU A 308 -12.90 -1.14 -5.70
CA LEU A 308 -12.27 -0.24 -6.67
C LEU A 308 -10.89 0.21 -6.20
N ARG A 309 -10.80 0.68 -4.95
CA ARG A 309 -9.53 1.07 -4.33
C ARG A 309 -8.55 -0.09 -4.21
N SER A 310 -9.04 -1.26 -3.83
CA SER A 310 -8.22 -2.47 -3.72
C SER A 310 -7.74 -2.97 -5.09
N ALA A 311 -8.47 -2.70 -6.17
CA ALA A 311 -7.98 -2.95 -7.53
C ALA A 311 -6.89 -1.93 -7.94
N ALA A 312 -7.00 -0.67 -7.53
CA ALA A 312 -5.89 0.26 -7.68
C ALA A 312 -4.66 -0.19 -6.87
N ALA A 313 -4.86 -0.76 -5.67
CA ALA A 313 -3.80 -1.38 -4.88
C ALA A 313 -3.18 -2.63 -5.53
N SER A 314 -3.88 -3.26 -6.48
CA SER A 314 -3.33 -4.40 -7.22
C SER A 314 -2.47 -4.00 -8.42
N GLY A 315 -2.53 -2.72 -8.84
CA GLY A 315 -1.94 -2.24 -10.10
C GLY A 315 -2.75 -2.66 -11.35
N TRP A 316 -3.90 -3.30 -11.19
CA TRP A 316 -4.76 -3.79 -12.27
C TRP A 316 -6.15 -3.13 -12.21
N ASP A 317 -6.17 -1.79 -12.13
CA ASP A 317 -7.36 -0.94 -12.19
C ASP A 317 -7.67 -0.50 -13.64
N PHE A 318 -8.62 -1.10 -14.35
CA PHE A 318 -9.47 -2.23 -13.95
C PHE A 318 -9.33 -3.42 -14.90
N SER A 319 -9.79 -4.58 -14.43
CA SER A 319 -9.68 -5.84 -15.17
C SER A 319 -10.88 -6.73 -14.90
N SER A 320 -11.28 -7.49 -15.94
CA SER A 320 -12.25 -8.58 -15.82
C SER A 320 -11.85 -9.61 -14.76
N ARG A 321 -10.56 -9.74 -14.48
CA ARG A 321 -9.98 -10.56 -13.39
C ARG A 321 -10.74 -10.41 -12.07
N TRP A 322 -11.15 -9.19 -11.75
CA TRP A 322 -11.78 -8.82 -10.49
C TRP A 322 -13.32 -8.80 -10.53
N MET A 323 -13.93 -9.04 -11.69
CA MET A 323 -15.36 -8.82 -11.92
C MET A 323 -16.14 -10.13 -12.00
N ASP A 324 -17.39 -10.12 -11.55
CA ASP A 324 -18.35 -11.19 -11.87
C ASP A 324 -18.87 -11.06 -13.31
N ASN A 325 -19.09 -9.82 -13.77
CA ASN A 325 -19.43 -9.52 -15.15
C ASN A 325 -18.34 -8.63 -15.78
N PRO A 326 -17.58 -9.11 -16.77
CA PRO A 326 -16.46 -8.38 -17.36
C PRO A 326 -16.86 -7.09 -18.08
N GLN A 327 -18.16 -6.89 -18.36
CA GLN A 327 -18.70 -5.70 -19.01
C GLN A 327 -19.26 -4.68 -18.00
N GLN A 328 -19.23 -4.98 -16.69
CA GLN A 328 -19.82 -4.13 -15.66
C GLN A 328 -18.86 -3.97 -14.48
N LEU A 329 -18.14 -2.85 -14.46
CA LEU A 329 -17.18 -2.50 -13.41
C LEU A 329 -17.79 -2.54 -12.00
N GLY A 330 -19.07 -2.17 -11.82
CA GLY A 330 -19.75 -2.26 -10.52
C GLY A 330 -19.81 -3.66 -9.91
N THR A 331 -19.54 -4.71 -10.69
CA THR A 331 -19.44 -6.11 -10.22
C THR A 331 -18.04 -6.49 -9.70
N ILE A 332 -17.11 -5.52 -9.65
CA ILE A 332 -15.77 -5.70 -9.11
C ILE A 332 -15.80 -6.14 -7.65
N ARG A 333 -15.02 -7.15 -7.27
CA ARG A 333 -15.01 -7.70 -5.92
C ARG A 333 -13.63 -8.12 -5.44
N THR A 334 -12.64 -7.30 -5.74
CA THR A 334 -11.20 -7.50 -5.51
C THR A 334 -10.88 -8.08 -4.13
N THR A 335 -11.51 -7.57 -3.07
CA THR A 335 -11.24 -8.01 -1.68
C THR A 335 -11.76 -9.42 -1.37
N SER A 336 -12.60 -9.99 -2.24
CA SER A 336 -13.06 -11.39 -2.15
C SER A 336 -12.20 -12.37 -2.95
N ILE A 337 -11.09 -11.90 -3.53
CA ILE A 337 -10.21 -12.68 -4.40
C ILE A 337 -8.81 -12.70 -3.77
N VAL A 338 -8.22 -13.89 -3.64
CA VAL A 338 -6.83 -14.09 -3.21
C VAL A 338 -5.95 -14.12 -4.46
N PRO A 339 -5.13 -13.08 -4.71
CA PRO A 339 -4.40 -12.93 -5.97
C PRO A 339 -3.16 -13.83 -6.04
N VAL A 340 -2.96 -14.49 -7.18
CA VAL A 340 -1.81 -15.36 -7.39
C VAL A 340 -0.49 -14.61 -7.55
N ASP A 341 -0.53 -13.42 -8.15
CA ASP A 341 0.61 -12.51 -8.25
C ASP A 341 1.06 -12.00 -6.89
N LEU A 342 0.16 -11.47 -6.07
CA LEU A 342 0.49 -10.97 -4.73
C LEU A 342 1.13 -12.05 -3.88
N ASN A 343 0.57 -13.26 -3.87
CA ASN A 343 1.10 -14.34 -3.03
C ASN A 343 2.43 -14.90 -3.56
N SER A 344 2.70 -14.79 -4.86
CA SER A 344 4.01 -15.06 -5.43
C SER A 344 5.04 -14.00 -5.00
N LEU A 345 4.66 -12.72 -5.01
CA LEU A 345 5.52 -11.63 -4.55
C LEU A 345 5.81 -11.73 -3.05
N MET A 346 4.81 -12.09 -2.23
CA MET A 346 5.00 -12.35 -0.81
C MET A 346 5.91 -13.55 -0.54
N PHE A 347 5.83 -14.61 -1.36
CA PHE A 347 6.79 -15.71 -1.29
C PHE A 347 8.21 -15.21 -1.56
N ARG A 348 8.39 -14.37 -2.59
CA ARG A 348 9.71 -13.80 -2.86
C ARG A 348 10.18 -12.89 -1.72
N MET A 349 9.30 -12.09 -1.13
CA MET A 349 9.61 -11.26 0.04
C MET A 349 10.16 -12.13 1.19
N GLU A 350 9.50 -13.23 1.53
CA GLU A 350 9.96 -14.16 2.58
C GLU A 350 11.31 -14.81 2.22
N LYS A 351 11.51 -15.22 0.97
CA LYS A 351 12.83 -15.74 0.51
C LYS A 351 13.93 -14.69 0.59
N THR A 352 13.65 -13.44 0.22
CA THR A 352 14.61 -12.34 0.29
C THR A 352 14.92 -11.97 1.74
N LEU A 353 13.91 -11.98 2.63
CA LEU A 353 14.10 -11.79 4.07
C LEU A 353 14.96 -12.88 4.69
N ALA A 354 14.76 -14.14 4.30
CA ALA A 354 15.61 -15.25 4.73
C ALA A 354 17.08 -15.04 4.29
N ARG A 355 17.29 -14.67 3.02
CA ARG A 355 18.62 -14.37 2.46
C ARG A 355 19.28 -13.19 3.18
N ALA A 356 18.55 -12.09 3.38
CA ALA A 356 19.06 -10.90 4.04
C ALA A 356 19.37 -11.15 5.53
N SER A 357 18.53 -11.92 6.23
CA SER A 357 18.79 -12.35 7.62
C SER A 357 20.06 -13.18 7.73
N LYS A 358 20.25 -14.13 6.80
CA LYS A 358 21.49 -14.93 6.73
C LYS A 358 22.71 -14.06 6.46
N ALA A 359 22.61 -13.11 5.52
CA ALA A 359 23.68 -12.16 5.24
C ALA A 359 24.03 -11.28 6.45
N ALA A 360 23.04 -10.95 7.29
CA ALA A 360 23.20 -10.22 8.55
C ALA A 360 23.74 -11.08 9.71
N GLY A 361 23.92 -12.39 9.51
CA GLY A 361 24.40 -13.32 10.54
C GLY A 361 23.31 -13.90 11.46
N ASP A 362 22.04 -13.60 11.20
CA ASP A 362 20.89 -14.11 11.98
C ASP A 362 20.34 -15.40 11.34
N SER A 363 20.96 -16.53 11.69
CA SER A 363 20.55 -17.85 11.15
C SER A 363 19.19 -18.30 11.63
N ALA A 364 18.76 -17.89 12.84
CA ALA A 364 17.47 -18.28 13.40
C ALA A 364 16.32 -17.60 12.63
N LYS A 365 16.46 -16.30 12.39
CA LYS A 365 15.49 -15.54 11.60
C LYS A 365 15.48 -15.96 10.13
N ALA A 366 16.65 -16.29 9.57
CA ALA A 366 16.73 -16.87 8.23
C ALA A 366 15.91 -18.17 8.12
N ALA A 367 16.07 -19.10 9.06
CA ALA A 367 15.31 -20.35 9.10
C ALA A 367 13.80 -20.11 9.29
N GLN A 368 13.41 -19.12 10.10
CA GLN A 368 12.02 -18.73 10.29
C GLN A 368 11.37 -18.26 8.98
N TYR A 369 12.01 -17.34 8.26
CA TYR A 369 11.47 -16.84 6.98
C TYR A 369 11.49 -17.91 5.89
N ASP A 370 12.47 -18.81 5.87
CA ASP A 370 12.46 -19.96 4.98
C ASP A 370 11.27 -20.91 5.25
N ALA A 371 10.92 -21.13 6.52
CA ALA A 371 9.74 -21.91 6.88
C ALA A 371 8.44 -21.23 6.41
N LEU A 372 8.32 -19.91 6.60
CA LEU A 372 7.18 -19.12 6.12
C LEU A 372 7.05 -19.19 4.59
N ALA A 373 8.14 -19.03 3.87
CA ALA A 373 8.16 -19.16 2.40
C ALA A 373 7.74 -20.55 1.94
N ASN A 374 8.21 -21.61 2.62
CA ASN A 374 7.81 -22.99 2.29
C ASN A 374 6.32 -23.22 2.51
N ASP A 375 5.75 -22.69 3.58
CA ASP A 375 4.32 -22.81 3.85
C ASP A 375 3.48 -22.01 2.86
N ARG A 376 3.94 -20.82 2.45
CA ARG A 376 3.31 -20.05 1.38
C ARG A 376 3.38 -20.73 0.02
N GLN A 377 4.51 -21.38 -0.30
CA GLN A 377 4.63 -22.17 -1.52
C GLN A 377 3.61 -23.32 -1.53
N LYS A 378 3.46 -24.07 -0.43
CA LYS A 378 2.43 -25.11 -0.32
C LYS A 378 1.02 -24.53 -0.50
N ALA A 379 0.75 -23.35 0.07
CA ALA A 379 -0.53 -22.67 -0.06
C ALA A 379 -0.81 -22.20 -1.50
N LEU A 380 0.19 -21.64 -2.20
CA LEU A 380 0.13 -21.33 -3.64
C LEU A 380 -0.23 -22.58 -4.44
N GLU A 381 0.46 -23.69 -4.19
CA GLU A 381 0.26 -24.92 -4.93
C GLU A 381 -1.12 -25.55 -4.66
N LYS A 382 -1.70 -25.34 -3.46
CA LYS A 382 -3.01 -25.87 -3.09
C LYS A 382 -4.18 -24.99 -3.55
N TYR A 383 -4.08 -23.69 -3.33
CA TYR A 383 -5.21 -22.76 -3.47
C TYR A 383 -5.18 -21.94 -4.75
N LEU A 384 -4.04 -21.85 -5.44
CA LEU A 384 -3.87 -20.94 -6.57
C LEU A 384 -3.51 -21.66 -7.88
N TRP A 385 -3.65 -22.99 -7.90
CA TRP A 385 -3.48 -23.80 -9.09
C TRP A 385 -4.81 -24.42 -9.51
N ASN A 386 -5.19 -24.21 -10.77
CA ASN A 386 -6.39 -24.81 -11.34
C ASN A 386 -6.00 -26.13 -12.04
N ASP A 387 -6.19 -27.26 -11.36
CA ASP A 387 -5.87 -28.59 -11.91
C ASP A 387 -6.65 -28.94 -13.18
N LYS A 388 -7.88 -28.42 -13.30
CA LYS A 388 -8.73 -28.71 -14.45
C LYS A 388 -8.23 -28.00 -15.70
N GLU A 389 -7.91 -26.72 -15.57
CA GLU A 389 -7.53 -25.88 -16.71
C GLU A 389 -6.00 -25.89 -16.97
N GLY A 390 -5.19 -26.30 -15.98
CA GLY A 390 -3.75 -26.48 -16.14
C GLY A 390 -2.93 -25.19 -16.00
N TRP A 391 -3.42 -24.20 -15.27
CA TRP A 391 -2.69 -22.96 -14.99
C TRP A 391 -2.90 -22.44 -13.57
N TYR A 392 -2.00 -21.57 -13.14
CA TYR A 392 -2.19 -20.78 -11.93
C TYR A 392 -3.31 -19.75 -12.12
N ALA A 393 -4.11 -19.54 -11.09
CA ALA A 393 -5.22 -18.59 -11.08
C ALA A 393 -5.51 -18.13 -9.65
N ASP A 394 -6.27 -17.05 -9.51
CA ASP A 394 -6.65 -16.53 -8.20
C ASP A 394 -7.66 -17.45 -7.50
N TYR A 395 -7.74 -17.38 -6.17
CA TYR A 395 -8.74 -18.11 -5.39
C TYR A 395 -9.92 -17.20 -5.04
N ASP A 396 -11.13 -17.75 -5.13
CA ASP A 396 -12.37 -17.04 -4.87
C ASP A 396 -12.89 -17.37 -3.46
N LEU A 397 -12.90 -16.37 -2.58
CA LEU A 397 -13.32 -16.54 -1.18
C LEU A 397 -14.83 -16.69 -1.02
N LYS A 398 -15.64 -16.33 -2.02
CA LYS A 398 -17.10 -16.50 -1.96
C LYS A 398 -17.52 -17.91 -2.37
N SER A 399 -16.91 -18.42 -3.44
CA SER A 399 -17.22 -19.76 -3.96
C SER A 399 -16.33 -20.88 -3.41
N HIS A 400 -15.29 -20.52 -2.65
CA HIS A 400 -14.27 -21.42 -2.11
C HIS A 400 -13.60 -22.29 -3.18
N LYS A 401 -13.33 -21.71 -4.34
CA LYS A 401 -12.75 -22.40 -5.52
C LYS A 401 -11.65 -21.56 -6.16
N VAL A 402 -10.70 -22.26 -6.77
CA VAL A 402 -9.78 -21.62 -7.72
C VAL A 402 -10.58 -21.09 -8.90
N ARG A 403 -10.33 -19.85 -9.32
CA ARG A 403 -10.99 -19.24 -10.46
C ARG A 403 -10.51 -19.91 -11.76
N ASN A 404 -11.35 -19.87 -12.79
CA ASN A 404 -11.04 -20.48 -14.08
C ASN A 404 -10.27 -19.55 -15.01
N GLN A 405 -10.40 -18.23 -14.83
CA GLN A 405 -9.86 -17.26 -15.77
C GLN A 405 -8.32 -17.28 -15.81
N LEU A 406 -7.76 -17.49 -17.00
CA LEU A 406 -6.35 -17.28 -17.27
C LEU A 406 -6.06 -15.77 -17.42
N THR A 407 -5.05 -15.29 -16.70
CA THR A 407 -4.50 -13.94 -16.85
C THR A 407 -2.97 -14.01 -16.85
N ALA A 408 -2.28 -12.93 -17.23
CA ALA A 408 -0.81 -12.90 -17.16
C ALA A 408 -0.26 -13.06 -15.73
N ALA A 409 -1.09 -12.83 -14.69
CA ALA A 409 -0.71 -13.10 -13.30
C ALA A 409 -0.34 -14.57 -13.04
N ALA A 410 -0.83 -15.50 -13.87
CA ALA A 410 -0.49 -16.93 -13.80
C ALA A 410 1.01 -17.22 -13.97
N LEU A 411 1.78 -16.24 -14.50
CA LEU A 411 3.23 -16.37 -14.67
C LEU A 411 4.05 -15.99 -13.44
N PHE A 412 3.47 -15.29 -12.46
CA PHE A 412 4.20 -14.85 -11.26
C PHE A 412 4.80 -16.01 -10.45
N PRO A 413 4.12 -17.16 -10.26
CA PRO A 413 4.73 -18.31 -9.60
C PRO A 413 6.02 -18.81 -10.29
N LEU A 414 6.13 -18.72 -11.62
CA LEU A 414 7.40 -19.02 -12.29
C LEU A 414 8.42 -17.91 -12.06
N TYR A 415 7.99 -16.66 -12.19
CA TYR A 415 8.85 -15.47 -12.06
C TYR A 415 9.62 -15.48 -10.73
N VAL A 416 8.98 -15.93 -9.65
CA VAL A 416 9.59 -15.99 -8.31
C VAL A 416 10.18 -17.34 -7.95
N ASN A 417 10.18 -18.31 -8.87
CA ASN A 417 10.60 -19.71 -8.64
C ASN A 417 9.78 -20.43 -7.56
N ALA A 418 8.50 -20.09 -7.39
CA ALA A 418 7.58 -20.81 -6.50
C ALA A 418 6.96 -22.04 -7.18
N ALA A 419 6.77 -22.00 -8.51
CA ALA A 419 6.10 -23.08 -9.23
C ALA A 419 6.88 -24.39 -9.17
N SER A 420 6.21 -25.48 -8.81
CA SER A 420 6.75 -26.84 -8.86
C SER A 420 7.22 -27.23 -10.28
N SER A 421 8.24 -28.10 -10.33
CA SER A 421 8.80 -28.62 -11.60
C SER A 421 7.78 -29.37 -12.46
N GLU A 422 6.71 -29.89 -11.87
CA GLU A 422 5.61 -30.56 -12.57
C GLU A 422 4.62 -29.58 -13.22
N ARG A 423 4.49 -28.36 -12.68
CA ARG A 423 3.51 -27.36 -13.12
C ARG A 423 4.10 -26.31 -14.05
N ALA A 424 5.38 -25.96 -13.87
CA ALA A 424 6.07 -25.03 -14.76
C ALA A 424 5.94 -25.39 -16.27
N PRO A 425 6.03 -26.67 -16.68
CA PRO A 425 5.86 -27.05 -18.09
C PRO A 425 4.41 -27.01 -18.61
N LYS A 426 3.41 -27.00 -17.71
CA LYS A 426 1.98 -27.02 -18.08
C LYS A 426 1.44 -25.64 -18.42
N LEU A 427 2.14 -24.58 -18.01
CA LEU A 427 1.69 -23.21 -18.24
C LEU A 427 1.67 -22.89 -19.73
N PRO A 428 0.59 -22.28 -20.23
CA PRO A 428 0.39 -22.11 -21.66
C PRO A 428 1.50 -21.22 -22.26
N PRO A 429 1.91 -21.49 -23.52
CA PRO A 429 2.92 -20.67 -24.19
C PRO A 429 2.45 -19.21 -24.30
N ARG A 430 3.41 -18.27 -24.35
CA ARG A 430 3.20 -16.79 -24.35
C ARG A 430 2.09 -16.23 -25.25
N ARG A 431 1.61 -16.96 -26.26
CA ARG A 431 0.58 -16.51 -27.21
C ARG A 431 -0.88 -16.71 -26.75
N SER A 432 -1.12 -17.40 -25.64
CA SER A 432 -2.47 -17.72 -25.15
C SER A 432 -2.98 -16.82 -24.02
N LEU A 433 -2.18 -15.82 -23.60
CA LEU A 433 -2.55 -14.90 -22.52
C LEU A 433 -3.39 -13.76 -23.10
N ALA A 434 -4.68 -13.71 -22.78
CA ALA A 434 -5.51 -12.54 -23.05
C ALA A 434 -5.03 -11.38 -22.17
N CYS A 435 -4.83 -10.21 -22.77
CA CYS A 435 -4.57 -8.95 -22.07
C CYS A 435 -5.83 -8.45 -21.37
#